data_AF-A0A920G3Q0-F1
#
_entry.id   AF-A0A920G3Q0-F1
#
_cell.length_a   1.000
_cell.length_b   1.000
_cell.length_c   1.000
_cell.angle_alpha   90.00
_cell.angle_beta   90.00
_cell.angle_gamma   90.00
#
_symmetry.space_group_name_H-M   'P 1'
#
loop_
_entity.id
_entity.type
_entity.pdbx_description
1 polymer ?
#
loop_
_entity_poly.entity_id
_entity_poly.type
_entity_poly.pdbx_seq_one_letter_code
_entity_poly.pdbx_strand_id
1 'polypeptide(L)'
;MLGTINIAARERLDNLVLVVNCNLQRLDGPVRGNGKIIQELERAFRGADWQVLKVIWGSGWDALLASDHDGVLRHRMEECLDGDYQRYSILPGDEQREHWVHGDPRLEQLMNTLTDVEVAQIKRGPRS
;
A
#
# COMPACT_ATOMS: atom_id res chain seq x y z
N MET A 1 -23.17 3.43 -1.23
CA MET A 1 -22.04 4.35 -0.97
C MET A 1 -21.74 5.24 -2.19
N LEU A 2 -21.48 4.67 -3.37
CA LEU A 2 -21.19 5.43 -4.62
C LEU A 2 -22.21 6.54 -4.95
N GLY A 3 -23.51 6.28 -4.78
CA GLY A 3 -24.54 7.29 -5.03
C GLY A 3 -24.49 8.51 -4.10
N THR A 4 -23.99 8.35 -2.87
CA THR A 4 -23.91 9.43 -1.87
C THR A 4 -22.63 10.26 -2.01
N ILE A 5 -21.54 9.65 -2.48
CA ILE A 5 -20.24 10.32 -2.73
C ILE A 5 -20.41 11.38 -3.83
N ASN A 6 -21.18 11.07 -4.88
CA ASN A 6 -21.52 12.02 -5.95
C ASN A 6 -22.35 13.21 -5.43
N ILE A 7 -23.21 13.02 -4.42
CA ILE A 7 -24.02 14.10 -3.84
C ILE A 7 -23.11 15.06 -3.07
N ALA A 8 -22.22 14.55 -2.23
CA ALA A 8 -21.29 15.38 -1.46
C ALA A 8 -20.39 16.25 -2.35
N ALA A 9 -19.93 15.73 -3.49
CA ALA A 9 -19.16 16.49 -4.46
C ALA A 9 -19.99 17.54 -5.18
N ARG A 10 -21.22 17.20 -5.59
CA ARG A 10 -22.15 18.16 -6.23
C ARG A 10 -22.51 19.31 -5.29
N GLU A 11 -22.68 19.03 -4.00
CA GLU A 11 -22.99 20.02 -2.97
C GLU A 11 -21.74 20.73 -2.42
N ARG A 12 -20.53 20.42 -2.94
CA ARG A 12 -19.24 21.00 -2.50
C ARG A 12 -19.07 21.02 -0.99
N LEU A 13 -19.28 19.85 -0.37
CA LEU A 13 -19.15 19.71 1.08
C LEU A 13 -17.67 19.65 1.50
N ASP A 14 -17.00 20.80 1.47
CA ASP A 14 -15.59 20.94 1.87
C ASP A 14 -15.37 20.69 3.37
N ASN A 15 -16.45 20.58 4.14
CA ASN A 15 -16.47 20.26 5.55
C ASN A 15 -16.65 18.75 5.86
N LEU A 16 -16.68 17.89 4.83
CA LEU A 16 -16.83 16.45 4.99
C LEU A 16 -15.51 15.71 4.75
N VAL A 17 -15.05 14.96 5.76
CA VAL A 17 -13.91 14.05 5.64
C VAL A 17 -14.37 12.61 5.79
N LEU A 18 -14.09 11.77 4.80
CA LEU A 18 -14.33 10.34 4.88
C LEU A 18 -13.01 9.61 5.14
N VAL A 19 -12.96 8.85 6.24
CA VAL A 19 -11.82 7.99 6.57
C VAL A 19 -12.19 6.54 6.26
N VAL A 20 -11.48 5.92 5.31
CA VAL A 20 -11.70 4.53 4.91
C VAL A 20 -10.53 3.66 5.39
N ASN A 21 -10.78 2.75 6.32
CA ASN A 21 -9.79 1.79 6.76
C ASN A 21 -9.64 0.65 5.73
N CYS A 22 -8.51 0.64 5.03
CA CYS A 22 -8.18 -0.38 4.03
C CYS A 22 -7.28 -1.47 4.62
N ASN A 23 -7.73 -2.14 5.68
CA ASN A 23 -6.97 -3.20 6.38
C ASN A 23 -6.84 -4.51 5.58
N LEU A 24 -7.38 -4.57 4.37
CA LEU A 24 -7.38 -5.74 3.49
C LEU A 24 -8.04 -6.98 4.11
N GLN A 25 -9.02 -6.83 5.00
CA GLN A 25 -9.74 -7.98 5.57
C GLN A 25 -11.21 -7.97 5.17
N ARG A 26 -11.79 -9.16 4.94
CA ARG A 26 -13.24 -9.38 4.86
C ARG A 26 -13.71 -10.02 6.17
N LEU A 27 -15.01 -10.01 6.42
CA LEU A 27 -15.61 -10.71 7.55
C LEU A 27 -15.28 -12.22 7.57
N ASP A 28 -15.12 -12.82 6.38
CA ASP A 28 -14.87 -14.27 6.23
C ASP A 28 -13.37 -14.62 6.06
N GLY A 29 -12.47 -13.65 6.33
CA GLY A 29 -11.02 -13.87 6.28
C GLY A 29 -10.23 -12.84 5.47
N PRO A 30 -8.91 -13.04 5.32
CA PRO A 30 -8.05 -12.13 4.57
C PRO A 30 -8.51 -11.99 3.11
N VAL A 31 -8.49 -10.76 2.57
CA VAL A 31 -8.77 -10.50 1.14
C VAL A 31 -7.67 -11.13 0.30
N ARG A 32 -7.81 -12.40 -0.06
CA ARG A 32 -6.94 -13.04 -1.07
C ARG A 32 -7.38 -12.59 -2.45
N GLY A 33 -7.00 -11.36 -2.81
CA GLY A 33 -7.43 -10.72 -4.05
C GLY A 33 -6.26 -10.50 -5.00
N ASN A 34 -6.49 -10.77 -6.28
CA ASN A 34 -5.62 -10.33 -7.39
C ASN A 34 -5.81 -8.83 -7.71
N GLY A 35 -6.43 -8.07 -6.80
CA GLY A 35 -6.84 -6.68 -6.99
C GLY A 35 -6.08 -5.72 -6.08
N LYS A 36 -6.43 -4.44 -6.20
CA LYS A 36 -5.85 -3.36 -5.40
C LYS A 36 -6.94 -2.39 -4.93
N ILE A 37 -7.52 -2.64 -3.76
CA ILE A 37 -8.72 -1.95 -3.26
C ILE A 37 -8.50 -0.45 -3.08
N ILE A 38 -7.30 -0.03 -2.66
CA ILE A 38 -6.96 1.39 -2.49
C ILE A 38 -7.05 2.11 -3.84
N GLN A 39 -6.60 1.48 -4.93
CA GLN A 39 -6.62 2.02 -6.28
C GLN A 39 -8.04 2.04 -6.85
N GLU A 40 -8.85 1.01 -6.56
CA GLU A 40 -10.26 0.97 -6.92
C GLU A 40 -11.05 2.10 -6.24
N LEU A 41 -10.84 2.28 -4.92
CA LEU A 41 -11.44 3.37 -4.16
C LEU A 41 -10.95 4.73 -4.68
N GLU A 42 -9.65 4.92 -4.87
CA GLU A 42 -9.10 6.16 -5.42
C GLU A 42 -9.76 6.51 -6.76
N ARG A 43 -9.90 5.55 -7.67
CA ARG A 43 -10.56 5.77 -8.96
C ARG A 43 -12.01 6.20 -8.79
N ALA A 44 -12.75 5.53 -7.89
CA ALA A 44 -14.14 5.85 -7.62
C ALA A 44 -14.32 7.25 -7.01
N PHE A 45 -13.51 7.61 -6.01
CA PHE A 45 -13.59 8.91 -5.32
C PHE A 45 -13.09 10.05 -6.21
N ARG A 46 -11.97 9.90 -6.90
CA ARG A 46 -11.50 10.91 -7.87
C ARG A 46 -12.48 11.09 -9.01
N GLY A 47 -13.09 10.01 -9.50
CA GLY A 47 -14.14 10.07 -10.53
C GLY A 47 -15.40 10.79 -10.07
N ALA A 48 -15.60 10.90 -8.75
CA ALA A 48 -16.65 11.68 -8.13
C ALA A 48 -16.17 13.08 -7.68
N ASP A 49 -15.00 13.54 -8.14
CA ASP A 49 -14.43 14.86 -7.83
C ASP A 49 -14.04 15.09 -6.36
N TRP A 50 -13.67 14.01 -5.66
CA TRP A 50 -13.11 14.11 -4.31
C TRP A 50 -11.59 14.25 -4.33
N GLN A 51 -11.06 15.04 -3.39
CA GLN A 51 -9.65 14.98 -3.03
C GLN A 51 -9.35 13.66 -2.31
N VAL A 52 -8.43 12.86 -2.87
CA VAL A 52 -8.02 11.58 -2.28
C VAL A 52 -6.61 11.70 -1.73
N LEU A 53 -6.48 11.49 -0.42
CA LEU A 53 -5.19 11.38 0.28
C LEU A 53 -4.98 9.93 0.69
N LYS A 54 -3.85 9.35 0.29
CA LYS A 54 -3.50 7.95 0.57
C LYS A 54 -2.37 7.89 1.59
N VAL A 55 -2.62 7.19 2.71
CA VAL A 55 -1.61 6.93 3.74
C VAL A 55 -1.32 5.42 3.74
N ILE A 56 -0.29 5.00 3.00
CA ILE A 56 -0.04 3.59 2.68
C ILE A 56 1.22 3.05 3.35
N TRP A 57 2.27 3.86 3.48
CA TRP A 57 3.59 3.43 3.96
C TRP A 57 3.89 4.04 5.33
N GLY A 58 4.41 3.22 6.24
CA GLY A 58 5.00 3.70 7.49
C GLY A 58 6.45 4.17 7.28
N SER A 59 7.01 4.84 8.28
CA SER A 59 8.36 5.44 8.24
C SER A 59 9.49 4.42 8.02
N GLY A 60 9.25 3.14 8.30
CA GLY A 60 10.20 2.06 7.98
C GLY A 60 10.56 1.96 6.50
N TRP A 61 9.78 2.57 5.60
CA TRP A 61 10.08 2.63 4.17
C TRP A 61 10.90 3.86 3.75
N ASP A 62 11.02 4.88 4.60
CA ASP A 62 11.53 6.20 4.20
C ASP A 62 12.98 6.13 3.72
N ALA A 63 13.84 5.39 4.43
CA ALA A 63 15.25 5.24 4.05
C ALA A 63 15.42 4.52 2.71
N LEU A 64 14.64 3.45 2.47
CA LEU A 64 14.66 2.71 1.21
C LEU A 64 14.14 3.56 0.05
N LEU A 65 13.03 4.28 0.25
CA LEU A 65 12.45 5.16 -0.77
C LEU A 65 13.34 6.38 -1.07
N ALA A 66 14.06 6.90 -0.08
CA ALA A 66 15.04 7.96 -0.29
C ALA A 66 16.25 7.48 -1.11
N SER A 67 16.58 6.19 -1.01
CA SER A 67 17.67 5.55 -1.75
C SER A 67 17.24 5.01 -3.13
N ASP A 68 15.93 4.98 -3.42
CA ASP A 68 15.36 4.51 -4.68
C ASP A 68 15.44 5.55 -5.80
N HIS A 69 16.66 5.83 -6.27
CA HIS A 69 16.90 6.84 -7.30
C HIS A 69 16.32 6.46 -8.68
N ASP A 70 16.21 5.17 -8.96
CA ASP A 70 15.71 4.64 -10.23
C ASP A 70 14.19 4.37 -10.21
N GLY A 71 13.53 4.58 -9.07
CA GLY A 71 12.09 4.33 -8.89
C GLY A 71 11.69 2.85 -8.93
N VAL A 72 12.65 1.93 -8.80
CA VAL A 72 12.44 0.48 -8.89
C VAL A 72 11.63 -0.05 -7.72
N LEU A 73 11.88 0.46 -6.51
CA LEU A 73 11.12 0.08 -5.33
C LEU A 73 9.70 0.61 -5.43
N ARG A 74 9.53 1.86 -5.83
CA ARG A 74 8.19 2.43 -6.08
C ARG A 74 7.41 1.61 -7.10
N HIS A 75 8.05 1.23 -8.20
CA HIS A 75 7.42 0.40 -9.22
C HIS A 75 7.00 -0.97 -8.65
N ARG A 76 7.89 -1.62 -7.91
CA ARG A 76 7.59 -2.90 -7.25
C ARG A 76 6.42 -2.82 -6.27
N MET A 77 6.31 -1.71 -5.52
CA MET A 77 5.16 -1.44 -4.66
C MET A 77 3.85 -1.28 -5.46
N GLU A 78 3.93 -0.70 -6.66
CA GLU A 78 2.80 -0.55 -7.58
C GLU A 78 2.43 -1.85 -8.30
N GLU A 79 3.31 -2.84 -8.35
CA GLU A 79 3.02 -4.17 -8.90
C GLU A 79 2.43 -5.13 -7.87
N CYS A 80 2.92 -5.09 -6.62
CA CYS A 80 2.42 -5.95 -5.54
C CYS A 80 0.90 -5.87 -5.38
N LEU A 81 0.24 -7.02 -5.28
CA LEU A 81 -1.20 -7.13 -5.09
C LEU A 81 -1.56 -7.09 -3.60
N ASP A 82 -2.83 -6.82 -3.28
CA ASP A 82 -3.26 -6.79 -1.87
C ASP A 82 -3.04 -8.14 -1.16
N GLY A 83 -3.11 -9.25 -1.89
CA GLY A 83 -2.76 -10.58 -1.38
C GLY A 83 -1.29 -10.72 -0.99
N ASP A 84 -0.36 -10.11 -1.74
CA ASP A 84 1.07 -10.13 -1.41
C ASP A 84 1.33 -9.39 -0.10
N TYR A 85 0.70 -8.23 0.06
CA TYR A 85 0.82 -7.42 1.28
C TYR A 85 0.27 -8.12 2.52
N GLN A 86 -0.76 -8.95 2.37
CA GLN A 86 -1.20 -9.82 3.47
C GLN A 86 -0.20 -10.91 3.76
N ARG A 87 0.39 -11.54 2.72
CA ARG A 87 1.41 -12.58 2.88
C ARG A 87 2.58 -12.03 3.70
N TYR A 88 3.05 -10.82 3.40
CA TYR A 88 4.13 -10.17 4.16
C TYR A 88 3.83 -9.98 5.66
N SER A 89 2.57 -9.96 6.08
CA SER A 89 2.24 -9.82 7.51
C SER A 89 2.60 -11.06 8.35
N ILE A 90 2.76 -12.22 7.71
CA ILE A 90 3.01 -13.52 8.37
C ILE A 90 4.32 -14.20 7.96
N LEU A 91 4.97 -13.76 6.88
CA LEU A 91 6.21 -14.35 6.41
C LEU A 91 7.42 -13.94 7.27
N PRO A 92 8.44 -14.80 7.40
CA PRO A 92 9.74 -14.38 7.90
C PRO A 92 10.43 -13.42 6.92
N GLY A 93 11.41 -12.67 7.42
CA GLY A 93 12.01 -11.55 6.68
C GLY A 93 12.82 -11.95 5.45
N ASP A 94 13.46 -13.11 5.48
CA ASP A 94 14.17 -13.71 4.35
C ASP A 94 13.22 -14.04 3.19
N GLU A 95 12.08 -14.67 3.47
CA GLU A 95 11.05 -14.95 2.46
C GLU A 95 10.38 -13.66 1.95
N GLN A 96 10.22 -12.65 2.81
CA GLN A 96 9.74 -11.33 2.38
C GLN A 96 10.74 -10.67 1.44
N ARG A 97 12.03 -10.70 1.78
CA ARG A 97 13.12 -10.15 0.97
C ARG A 97 13.12 -10.81 -0.40
N GLU A 98 13.13 -12.13 -0.48
CA GLU A 98 13.10 -12.86 -1.76
C GLU A 98 11.92 -12.42 -2.63
N HIS A 99 10.73 -12.31 -2.03
CA HIS A 99 9.54 -11.89 -2.75
C HIS A 99 9.58 -10.41 -3.18
N TRP A 100 10.18 -9.53 -2.38
CA TRP A 100 10.39 -8.12 -2.73
C TRP A 100 11.37 -7.98 -3.88
N VAL A 101 12.51 -8.66 -3.81
CA VAL A 101 13.57 -8.64 -4.82
C VAL A 101 13.03 -9.10 -6.16
N HIS A 102 12.23 -10.18 -6.20
CA HIS A 102 11.60 -10.69 -7.41
C HIS A 102 12.57 -10.84 -8.60
N GLY A 103 13.81 -11.23 -8.31
CA GLY A 103 14.88 -11.38 -9.31
C GLY A 103 15.46 -10.08 -9.87
N ASP A 104 15.12 -8.89 -9.36
CA ASP A 104 15.74 -7.62 -9.76
C ASP A 104 16.96 -7.30 -8.87
N PRO A 105 18.19 -7.29 -9.43
CA PRO A 105 19.40 -7.00 -8.67
C PRO A 105 19.41 -5.62 -8.00
N ARG A 106 18.65 -4.65 -8.53
CA ARG A 106 18.56 -3.30 -7.94
C ARG A 106 17.73 -3.32 -6.67
N LEU A 107 16.64 -4.09 -6.66
CA LEU A 107 15.83 -4.32 -5.46
C LEU A 107 16.61 -5.16 -4.44
N GLU A 108 17.43 -6.10 -4.90
CA GLU A 108 18.32 -6.87 -4.04
C GLU A 108 19.30 -5.95 -3.28
N GLN A 109 19.96 -5.04 -3.99
CA GLN A 109 20.86 -4.06 -3.38
C GLN A 109 20.14 -3.19 -2.33
N LEU A 110 18.95 -2.68 -2.65
CA LEU A 110 18.14 -1.89 -1.72
C LEU A 110 17.76 -2.70 -0.48
N MET A 111 17.21 -3.91 -0.67
CA MET A 111 16.74 -4.73 0.45
C MET A 111 17.91 -5.18 1.34
N ASN A 112 19.08 -5.48 0.77
CA ASN A 112 20.29 -5.90 1.52
C ASN A 112 20.86 -4.84 2.46
N THR A 113 20.36 -3.60 2.42
CA THR A 113 20.66 -2.58 3.44
C THR A 113 19.99 -2.87 4.79
N LEU A 114 19.01 -3.78 4.82
CA LEU A 114 18.24 -4.18 5.99
C LEU A 114 18.54 -5.63 6.37
N THR A 115 18.51 -5.93 7.66
CA THR A 115 18.45 -7.30 8.19
C THR A 115 17.09 -7.94 7.95
N ASP A 116 16.98 -9.27 7.98
CA ASP A 116 15.68 -9.95 7.83
C ASP A 116 14.70 -9.57 8.95
N VAL A 117 15.21 -9.31 10.16
CA VAL A 117 14.39 -8.79 11.26
C VAL A 117 13.80 -7.43 10.88
N GLU A 118 14.59 -6.51 10.35
CA GLU A 118 14.11 -5.19 9.91
C GLU A 118 13.12 -5.30 8.76
N VAL A 119 13.40 -6.14 7.75
CA VAL A 119 12.46 -6.40 6.64
C VAL A 119 11.10 -6.87 7.18
N ALA A 120 11.09 -7.81 8.13
CA ALA A 120 9.85 -8.32 8.71
C ALA A 120 9.09 -7.29 9.57
N GLN A 121 9.78 -6.28 10.10
CA GLN A 121 9.18 -5.20 10.90
C GLN A 121 8.60 -4.06 10.05
N ILE A 122 9.03 -3.91 8.79
CA ILE A 122 8.48 -2.89 7.90
C ILE A 122 7.02 -3.23 7.57
N LYS A 123 6.08 -2.42 8.08
CA LYS A 123 4.64 -2.62 7.89
C LYS A 123 4.04 -1.70 6.83
N ARG A 124 2.91 -2.13 6.24
CA ARG A 124 1.99 -1.27 5.47
C ARG A 124 1.07 -0.53 6.45
N GLY A 125 0.89 0.76 6.24
CA GLY A 125 0.05 1.64 7.05
C GLY A 125 0.84 2.51 8.03
N PRO A 126 0.19 3.55 8.59
CA PRO A 126 0.80 4.44 9.56
C PRO A 126 0.99 3.71 10.89
N ARG A 127 2.19 3.21 11.15
CA ARG A 127 2.73 3.14 12.51
C ARG A 127 3.87 4.13 12.58
N SER A 128 3.58 5.27 13.20
CA SER A 128 4.60 6.12 13.82
C SER A 128 5.26 5.36 14.96
#